data_AF-I0IQN8-F1
#
_entry.id   AF-I0IQN8-F1
#
_cell.length_a   1.000
_cell.length_b   1.000
_cell.length_c   1.000
_cell.angle_alpha   90.00
_cell.angle_beta   90.00
_cell.angle_gamma   90.00
#
_symmetry.space_group_name_H-M   'P 1'
#
loop_
_entity.id
_entity.type
_entity.pdbx_description
1 polymer ?
#
loop_
_entity_poly.entity_id
_entity_poly.type
_entity_poly.pdbx_seq_one_letter_code
_entity_poly.pdbx_strand_id
1 'polypeptide(L)'
;MHLFPMVILSASLLMASCKASNLDLSSNGQAGALTSAPTQTATVSGTAVDGFIDQGEVVLSTFPPGAAVLGSATTDTSGRFSIQTTPIDSAALYQLTLTGGSSIDFASGYSISLSSLDSLSTIVTGKTLLSSPVTITIMTTLMANQAQGMINRGAAPLASFQNALGLWSGLLGFDPTTTPVTDPTAGPESMGYPAIYGLILAGFSQMAMAIGVNDHLSPGTSNTLGLLSVLNSDISDGVLDGLKPGDPNPLTYYTYTLTADTLRKDIADSTLEFLWGDRNQSGLAPIDVSGSVNALALDSSSLFPGNPLPTLPDPGSPLITVSSPVNNAYYNNTLPLVATASDALGIGLFSVTSTTLPLPVNPPGSTSIQTGVDILGIPDGPLTTVFSAENLAGTVSTQTISLSIDNTAPTLQNLSPISATSYDICGSTNYSVQVTGQMVDTGSGPSRIQVQETAPVSQAISAYSTVVNRTTSNVSFYVFAPVNSPCKAVTFTYNITVYDALNNQRTIPYSMIIAN
;
A
#
# COMPACT_ATOMS: atom_id res chain seq x y z
N MET A 1 -1.76 10.12 -52.16
CA MET A 1 -2.61 9.96 -53.34
C MET A 1 -3.87 9.21 -52.94
N HIS A 2 -4.87 9.94 -52.45
CA HIS A 2 -6.32 9.75 -52.67
C HIS A 2 -7.08 10.65 -51.68
N LEU A 3 -7.69 11.69 -52.27
CA LEU A 3 -8.59 12.66 -51.65
C LEU A 3 -9.99 12.06 -51.46
N PHE A 4 -10.67 12.48 -50.41
CA PHE A 4 -12.15 12.48 -50.26
C PHE A 4 -12.55 13.73 -49.43
N PRO A 5 -13.80 14.23 -49.51
CA PRO A 5 -14.07 15.55 -50.06
C PRO A 5 -14.70 16.50 -49.05
N MET A 6 -14.54 17.78 -49.36
CA MET A 6 -15.12 18.93 -48.68
C MET A 6 -16.59 19.10 -49.11
N VAL A 7 -17.53 19.06 -48.16
CA VAL A 7 -18.93 19.43 -48.40
C VAL A 7 -19.10 20.91 -48.09
N ILE A 8 -19.37 21.68 -49.13
CA ILE A 8 -19.75 23.09 -49.09
C ILE A 8 -21.28 23.13 -48.96
N LEU A 9 -21.78 23.71 -47.87
CA LEU A 9 -23.20 24.07 -47.75
C LEU A 9 -23.32 25.60 -47.88
N SER A 10 -24.01 26.01 -48.94
CA SER A 10 -24.37 27.37 -49.28
C SER A 10 -25.83 27.60 -48.88
N ALA A 11 -26.13 28.72 -48.21
CA ALA A 11 -27.50 29.20 -48.04
C ALA A 11 -27.54 30.74 -48.01
N SER A 12 -27.97 31.24 -49.16
CA SER A 12 -28.56 32.50 -49.59
C SER A 12 -28.94 33.61 -48.59
N LEU A 13 -28.64 34.83 -49.08
CA LEU A 13 -29.15 36.16 -48.74
C LEU A 13 -30.66 36.23 -48.43
N LEU A 14 -30.98 37.06 -47.43
CA LEU A 14 -32.19 37.89 -47.39
C LEU A 14 -31.79 39.31 -46.92
N MET A 15 -31.63 40.22 -47.89
CA MET A 15 -31.59 41.65 -47.62
C MET A 15 -33.04 42.16 -47.46
N ALA A 16 -33.36 42.75 -46.31
CA ALA A 16 -34.53 43.58 -46.14
C ALA A 16 -34.07 45.00 -45.75
N SER A 17 -34.17 45.89 -46.74
CA SER A 17 -34.11 47.34 -46.60
C SER A 17 -35.35 47.83 -45.84
N CYS A 18 -35.15 48.64 -44.79
CA CYS A 18 -36.21 49.52 -44.30
C CYS A 18 -35.66 50.93 -44.08
N LYS A 19 -36.42 51.86 -44.64
CA LYS A 19 -36.15 53.28 -44.83
C LYS A 19 -35.95 54.04 -43.52
N ALA A 20 -35.03 55.01 -43.58
CA ALA A 20 -34.98 56.16 -42.70
C ALA A 20 -36.34 56.88 -42.67
N SER A 21 -36.88 57.03 -41.47
CA SER A 21 -37.93 58.01 -41.18
C SER A 21 -37.36 58.98 -40.15
N ASN A 22 -37.24 60.24 -40.55
CA ASN A 22 -36.98 61.36 -39.67
C ASN A 22 -38.00 61.34 -38.52
N LEU A 23 -37.52 61.18 -37.28
CA LEU A 23 -38.29 61.56 -36.10
C LEU A 23 -37.70 62.85 -35.52
N ASP A 24 -38.47 63.89 -35.76
CA ASP A 24 -38.44 65.20 -35.13
C ASP A 24 -38.57 65.05 -33.60
N LEU A 25 -37.54 65.47 -32.86
CA LEU A 25 -37.61 65.61 -31.40
C LEU A 25 -37.86 67.08 -31.08
N SER A 26 -39.13 67.44 -31.11
CA SER A 26 -39.62 68.70 -30.53
C SER A 26 -39.37 68.70 -29.02
N SER A 27 -38.63 69.69 -28.57
CA SER A 27 -38.46 70.06 -27.16
C SER A 27 -39.82 70.41 -26.53
N ASN A 28 -40.29 69.58 -25.60
CA ASN A 28 -41.27 69.99 -24.60
C ASN A 28 -40.89 69.40 -23.25
N GLY A 29 -40.58 70.29 -22.31
CA GLY A 29 -40.19 69.97 -20.96
C GLY A 29 -41.31 69.27 -20.20
N GLN A 30 -41.03 68.03 -19.80
CA GLN A 30 -41.56 67.46 -18.58
C GLN A 30 -40.41 66.79 -17.85
N ALA A 31 -40.02 67.37 -16.73
CA ALA A 31 -39.12 66.75 -15.75
C ALA A 31 -39.86 65.58 -15.09
N GLY A 32 -39.90 64.45 -15.80
CA GLY A 32 -40.23 63.15 -15.22
C GLY A 32 -39.01 62.64 -14.47
N ALA A 33 -39.16 62.40 -13.17
CA ALA A 33 -38.13 61.82 -12.32
C ALA A 33 -37.55 60.56 -12.99
N LEU A 34 -36.28 60.63 -13.37
CA LEU A 34 -35.49 59.47 -13.76
C LEU A 34 -35.44 58.53 -12.56
N THR A 35 -36.29 57.51 -12.58
CA THR A 35 -36.13 56.33 -11.73
C THR A 35 -34.73 55.79 -12.03
N SER A 36 -33.87 55.77 -11.00
CA SER A 36 -32.50 55.25 -11.05
C SER A 36 -32.43 53.98 -11.89
N ALA A 37 -31.53 53.96 -12.88
CA ALA A 37 -31.21 52.75 -13.64
C ALA A 37 -30.98 51.58 -12.65
N PRO A 38 -31.48 50.37 -12.95
CA PRO A 38 -31.29 49.23 -12.06
C PRO A 38 -29.80 49.06 -11.79
N THR A 39 -29.40 49.12 -10.51
CA THR A 39 -28.04 48.84 -10.08
C THR A 39 -27.69 47.45 -10.56
N GLN A 40 -26.79 47.34 -11.53
CA GLN A 40 -26.41 46.07 -12.12
C GLN A 40 -25.69 45.26 -11.03
N THR A 41 -26.29 44.16 -10.57
CA THR A 41 -25.68 43.26 -9.59
C THR A 41 -24.96 42.13 -10.31
N ALA A 42 -23.82 41.71 -9.79
CA ALA A 42 -23.13 40.49 -10.21
C ALA A 42 -23.42 39.36 -9.22
N THR A 43 -23.45 38.12 -9.72
CA THR A 43 -23.54 36.92 -8.88
C THR A 43 -22.22 36.17 -8.97
N VAL A 44 -21.61 35.92 -7.82
CA VAL A 44 -20.39 35.10 -7.67
C VAL A 44 -20.80 33.80 -7.00
N SER A 45 -20.39 32.67 -7.56
CA SER A 45 -20.71 31.35 -7.01
C SER A 45 -19.49 30.45 -6.93
N GLY A 46 -19.55 29.44 -6.08
CA GLY A 46 -18.43 28.53 -5.89
C GLY A 46 -18.73 27.42 -4.90
N THR A 47 -17.68 26.66 -4.55
CA THR A 47 -17.73 25.57 -3.57
C THR A 47 -16.54 25.66 -2.61
N ALA A 48 -16.76 25.41 -1.32
CA ALA A 48 -15.73 25.32 -0.30
C ALA A 48 -15.57 23.87 0.19
N VAL A 49 -14.34 23.35 0.13
CA VAL A 49 -14.06 21.93 0.40
C VAL A 49 -12.75 21.73 1.17
N ASP A 50 -12.89 21.09 2.32
CA ASP A 50 -11.88 20.43 3.15
C ASP A 50 -12.55 19.18 3.78
N GLY A 51 -13.31 18.46 2.95
CA GLY A 51 -14.66 17.98 3.28
C GLY A 51 -15.68 19.09 2.99
N PHE A 52 -16.83 18.78 2.39
CA PHE A 52 -17.80 19.83 2.01
C PHE A 52 -18.23 20.63 3.24
N ILE A 53 -17.93 21.94 3.24
CA ILE A 53 -18.10 22.79 4.43
C ILE A 53 -19.54 23.31 4.47
N ASP A 54 -20.30 22.91 5.48
CA ASP A 54 -21.67 23.38 5.75
C ASP A 54 -21.65 24.61 6.68
N GLN A 55 -22.56 25.56 6.43
CA GLN A 55 -22.77 26.78 7.23
C GLN A 55 -21.52 27.67 7.44
N GLY A 56 -20.53 27.61 6.56
CA GLY A 56 -19.38 28.51 6.60
C GLY A 56 -19.70 29.85 5.92
N GLU A 57 -19.23 30.96 6.49
CA GLU A 57 -19.41 32.29 5.90
C GLU A 57 -18.30 32.57 4.89
N VAL A 58 -18.69 32.80 3.63
CA VAL A 58 -17.80 33.21 2.55
C VAL A 58 -17.96 34.71 2.32
N VAL A 59 -16.86 35.44 2.46
CA VAL A 59 -16.78 36.89 2.25
C VAL A 59 -15.99 37.18 0.97
N LEU A 60 -16.58 37.96 0.07
CA LEU A 60 -15.91 38.49 -1.12
C LEU A 60 -15.36 39.89 -0.84
N SER A 61 -14.07 40.09 -1.08
CA SER A 61 -13.39 41.39 -0.95
C SER A 61 -12.44 41.66 -2.11
N THR A 62 -12.06 42.92 -2.31
CA THR A 62 -10.99 43.24 -3.28
C THR A 62 -9.62 42.84 -2.73
N PHE A 63 -8.68 42.54 -3.63
CA PHE A 63 -7.35 42.06 -3.27
C PHE A 63 -6.22 42.97 -3.83
N PRO A 64 -5.19 43.35 -3.04
CA PRO A 64 -4.90 42.96 -1.65
C PRO A 64 -5.94 43.45 -0.63
N PRO A 65 -6.16 42.71 0.48
CA PRO A 65 -7.21 43.04 1.45
C PRO A 65 -6.94 44.40 2.12
N GLY A 66 -7.94 45.28 2.02
CA GLY A 66 -7.85 46.68 2.44
C GLY A 66 -8.86 47.59 1.71
N ALA A 67 -9.41 47.13 0.60
CA ALA A 67 -10.49 47.80 -0.12
C ALA A 67 -11.79 46.96 -0.03
N ALA A 68 -12.82 47.54 0.56
CA ALA A 68 -14.23 47.11 0.61
C ALA A 68 -14.59 45.60 0.56
N VAL A 69 -15.29 45.13 1.58
CA VAL A 69 -16.13 43.91 1.48
C VAL A 69 -17.26 44.19 0.48
N LEU A 70 -17.43 43.30 -0.50
CA LEU A 70 -18.37 43.46 -1.61
C LEU A 70 -19.64 42.62 -1.46
N GLY A 71 -19.60 41.62 -0.58
CA GLY A 71 -20.73 40.76 -0.25
C GLY A 71 -20.30 39.53 0.55
N SER A 72 -21.26 38.84 1.13
CA SER A 72 -21.06 37.54 1.77
C SER A 72 -22.22 36.58 1.53
N ALA A 73 -21.98 35.29 1.73
CA ALA A 73 -22.98 34.23 1.69
C ALA A 73 -22.57 33.09 2.62
N THR A 74 -23.50 32.23 3.01
CA THR A 74 -23.22 31.00 3.75
C THR A 74 -23.18 29.81 2.80
N THR A 75 -22.32 28.83 3.07
CA THR A 75 -22.29 27.58 2.32
C THR A 75 -23.46 26.66 2.69
N ASP A 76 -23.92 25.85 1.72
CA ASP A 76 -24.85 24.75 1.95
C ASP A 76 -24.15 23.44 2.33
N THR A 77 -24.91 22.36 2.52
CA THR A 77 -24.39 21.04 2.91
C THR A 77 -23.48 20.39 1.85
N SER A 78 -23.49 20.92 0.62
CA SER A 78 -22.58 20.52 -0.46
C SER A 78 -21.45 21.54 -0.65
N GLY A 79 -21.19 22.39 0.35
CA GLY A 79 -20.15 23.42 0.32
C GLY A 79 -20.43 24.58 -0.63
N ARG A 80 -21.60 24.64 -1.28
CA ARG A 80 -21.86 25.63 -2.33
C ARG A 80 -22.29 26.96 -1.74
N PHE A 81 -21.86 28.05 -2.36
CA PHE A 81 -22.27 29.41 -1.98
C PHE A 81 -22.61 30.25 -3.22
N SER A 82 -23.39 31.31 -3.01
CA SER A 82 -23.74 32.29 -4.04
C SER A 82 -23.89 33.68 -3.44
N ILE A 83 -22.96 34.58 -3.77
CA ILE A 83 -22.89 35.96 -3.29
C ILE A 83 -23.48 36.90 -4.33
N GLN A 84 -24.43 37.74 -3.90
CA GLN A 84 -24.88 38.88 -4.69
C GLN A 84 -24.01 40.09 -4.34
N THR A 85 -23.48 40.77 -5.36
CA THR A 85 -22.51 41.84 -5.17
C THR A 85 -22.65 42.97 -6.19
N THR A 86 -21.98 44.08 -5.93
CA THR A 86 -21.82 45.21 -6.88
C THR A 86 -21.09 44.76 -8.15
N PRO A 87 -21.10 45.54 -9.25
CA PRO A 87 -20.36 45.19 -10.46
C PRO A 87 -18.91 44.83 -10.18
N ILE A 88 -18.46 43.71 -10.78
CA ILE A 88 -17.09 43.21 -10.69
C ILE A 88 -16.28 43.77 -11.86
N ASP A 89 -15.13 44.36 -11.57
CA ASP A 89 -14.15 44.76 -12.57
C ASP A 89 -13.40 43.51 -13.04
N SER A 90 -13.57 43.14 -14.31
CA SER A 90 -12.92 41.99 -14.91
C SER A 90 -11.39 41.99 -14.83
N ALA A 91 -10.74 43.16 -14.69
CA ALA A 91 -9.30 43.31 -14.63
C ALA A 91 -8.73 43.30 -13.19
N ALA A 92 -9.58 43.46 -12.17
CA ALA A 92 -9.16 43.50 -10.78
C ALA A 92 -8.99 42.09 -10.17
N LEU A 93 -8.29 42.02 -9.04
CA LEU A 93 -8.17 40.82 -8.22
C LEU A 93 -9.15 40.87 -7.04
N TYR A 94 -9.64 39.70 -6.68
CA TYR A 94 -10.58 39.50 -5.59
C TYR A 94 -10.14 38.32 -4.74
N GLN A 95 -10.49 38.37 -3.47
CA GLN A 95 -10.29 37.28 -2.52
C GLN A 95 -11.64 36.83 -1.98
N LEU A 96 -11.85 35.52 -1.96
CA LEU A 96 -12.89 34.91 -1.15
C LEU A 96 -12.24 34.30 0.07
N THR A 97 -12.79 34.63 1.24
CA THR A 97 -12.35 34.08 2.52
C THR A 97 -13.52 33.38 3.17
N LEU A 98 -13.34 32.12 3.53
CA LEU A 98 -14.27 31.32 4.29
C LEU A 98 -13.86 31.31 5.76
N THR A 99 -14.80 31.56 6.64
CA THR A 99 -14.64 31.45 8.10
C THR A 99 -15.85 30.74 8.73
N GLY A 100 -15.62 29.98 9.80
CA GLY A 100 -16.68 29.22 10.47
C GLY A 100 -17.25 28.08 9.62
N GLY A 101 -18.30 27.45 10.13
CA GLY A 101 -18.90 26.26 9.52
C GLY A 101 -18.26 24.95 10.00
N SER A 102 -18.67 23.85 9.37
CA SER A 102 -18.17 22.52 9.69
C SER A 102 -18.16 21.59 8.48
N SER A 103 -17.22 20.66 8.42
CA SER A 103 -17.17 19.60 7.41
C SER A 103 -17.12 18.22 8.05
N ILE A 104 -17.29 17.18 7.22
CA ILE A 104 -16.90 15.82 7.54
C ILE A 104 -15.55 15.55 6.88
N ASP A 105 -14.55 15.20 7.67
CA ASP A 105 -13.22 14.86 7.21
C ASP A 105 -13.25 13.60 6.31
N PHE A 106 -12.56 13.63 5.17
CA PHE A 106 -12.64 12.55 4.17
C PHE A 106 -12.14 11.21 4.72
N ALA A 107 -10.93 11.20 5.31
CA ALA A 107 -10.26 10.00 5.80
C ALA A 107 -10.79 9.56 7.18
N SER A 108 -10.91 10.47 8.15
CA SER A 108 -11.31 10.08 9.50
C SER A 108 -12.83 9.96 9.69
N GLY A 109 -13.63 10.65 8.85
CA GLY A 109 -15.09 10.67 8.95
C GLY A 109 -15.65 11.44 10.14
N TYR A 110 -14.82 12.15 10.91
CA TYR A 110 -15.26 12.99 12.01
C TYR A 110 -15.67 14.38 11.52
N SER A 111 -16.56 15.03 12.29
CA SER A 111 -16.91 16.41 12.03
C SER A 111 -15.81 17.35 12.53
N ILE A 112 -15.35 18.25 11.67
CA ILE A 112 -14.39 19.31 11.99
C ILE A 112 -15.14 20.63 11.92
N SER A 113 -15.03 21.45 12.97
CA SER A 113 -15.55 22.82 12.96
C SER A 113 -14.42 23.82 12.74
N LEU A 114 -14.62 24.78 11.85
CA LEU A 114 -13.72 25.90 11.67
C LEU A 114 -13.89 26.85 12.86
N SER A 115 -12.83 27.08 13.61
CA SER A 115 -12.83 28.10 14.65
C SER A 115 -12.80 29.51 14.05
N SER A 116 -12.97 30.53 14.87
CA SER A 116 -12.83 31.93 14.43
C SER A 116 -11.42 32.30 13.96
N LEU A 117 -10.42 31.45 14.22
CA LEU A 117 -9.03 31.64 13.81
C LEU A 117 -8.68 30.87 12.53
N ASP A 118 -9.54 29.92 12.14
CA ASP A 118 -9.34 29.13 10.94
C ASP A 118 -9.98 29.82 9.74
N SER A 119 -9.27 29.85 8.62
CA SER A 119 -9.82 30.37 7.38
C SER A 119 -9.26 29.63 6.18
N LEU A 120 -10.12 29.44 5.19
CA LEU A 120 -9.73 29.02 3.85
C LEU A 120 -9.91 30.20 2.91
N SER A 121 -9.09 30.31 1.88
CA SER A 121 -9.24 31.37 0.90
C SER A 121 -8.84 30.97 -0.51
N THR A 122 -9.26 31.79 -1.47
CA THR A 122 -8.81 31.73 -2.85
C THR A 122 -8.71 33.15 -3.39
N ILE A 123 -7.74 33.40 -4.27
CA ILE A 123 -7.59 34.65 -5.00
C ILE A 123 -7.89 34.36 -6.46
N VAL A 124 -8.66 35.24 -7.09
CA VAL A 124 -9.06 35.09 -8.50
C VAL A 124 -9.17 36.46 -9.17
N THR A 125 -9.19 36.46 -10.51
CA THR A 125 -9.50 37.67 -11.29
C THR A 125 -11.00 37.90 -11.35
N GLY A 126 -11.42 39.15 -11.53
CA GLY A 126 -12.83 39.46 -11.79
C GLY A 126 -13.38 38.75 -13.03
N LYS A 127 -12.55 38.55 -14.05
CA LYS A 127 -12.92 37.73 -15.22
C LYS A 127 -13.28 36.30 -14.83
N THR A 128 -12.51 35.67 -13.95
CA THR A 128 -12.79 34.30 -13.45
C THR A 128 -14.13 34.27 -12.71
N LEU A 129 -14.36 35.20 -11.79
CA LEU A 129 -15.62 35.31 -11.03
C LEU A 129 -16.86 35.43 -11.92
N LEU A 130 -16.74 36.09 -13.06
CA LEU A 130 -17.83 36.31 -14.01
C LEU A 130 -18.04 35.15 -14.99
N SER A 131 -17.10 34.20 -15.09
CA SER A 131 -17.12 33.15 -16.12
C SER A 131 -17.23 31.73 -15.58
N SER A 132 -16.77 31.47 -14.36
CA SER A 132 -16.75 30.14 -13.77
C SER A 132 -17.05 30.18 -12.27
N PRO A 133 -17.68 29.12 -11.71
CA PRO A 133 -17.68 28.90 -10.27
C PRO A 133 -16.24 28.76 -9.75
N VAL A 134 -15.98 29.26 -8.55
CA VAL A 134 -14.66 29.18 -7.91
C VAL A 134 -14.61 28.11 -6.83
N THR A 135 -13.43 27.56 -6.58
CA THR A 135 -13.20 26.57 -5.53
C THR A 135 -12.36 27.18 -4.41
N ILE A 136 -12.75 26.91 -3.15
CA ILE A 136 -12.01 27.27 -1.94
C ILE A 136 -11.57 25.98 -1.26
N THR A 137 -10.27 25.71 -1.18
CA THR A 137 -9.70 24.52 -0.53
C THR A 137 -8.44 24.87 0.25
N ILE A 138 -7.83 23.88 0.91
CA ILE A 138 -6.47 24.00 1.45
C ILE A 138 -5.45 24.41 0.39
N MET A 139 -5.49 23.81 -0.81
CA MET A 139 -4.58 24.14 -1.92
C MET A 139 -4.70 25.59 -2.41
N THR A 140 -5.92 26.10 -2.63
CA THR A 140 -6.12 27.50 -3.02
C THR A 140 -5.71 28.46 -1.91
N THR A 141 -5.81 28.04 -0.65
CA THR A 141 -5.39 28.84 0.51
C THR A 141 -3.87 28.98 0.55
N LEU A 142 -3.13 27.88 0.37
CA LEU A 142 -1.67 27.90 0.27
C LEU A 142 -1.19 28.75 -0.92
N MET A 143 -1.86 28.60 -2.08
CA MET A 143 -1.61 29.45 -3.26
C MET A 143 -1.86 30.94 -2.94
N ALA A 144 -2.95 31.27 -2.26
CA ALA A 144 -3.27 32.64 -1.89
C ALA A 144 -2.22 33.23 -0.93
N ASN A 145 -1.78 32.45 0.07
CA ASN A 145 -0.76 32.87 1.01
C ASN A 145 0.61 33.03 0.35
N GLN A 146 0.96 32.18 -0.62
CA GLN A 146 2.17 32.36 -1.42
C GLN A 146 2.15 33.71 -2.18
N ALA A 147 1.04 34.00 -2.87
CA ALA A 147 0.88 35.26 -3.60
C ALA A 147 0.95 36.48 -2.67
N GLN A 148 0.30 36.39 -1.49
CA GLN A 148 0.36 37.45 -0.48
C GLN A 148 1.78 37.65 0.07
N GLY A 149 2.52 36.57 0.31
CA GLY A 149 3.94 36.63 0.71
C GLY A 149 4.79 37.38 -0.30
N MET A 150 4.61 37.10 -1.60
CA MET A 150 5.31 37.81 -2.68
C MET A 150 4.97 39.30 -2.70
N ILE A 151 3.70 39.66 -2.48
CA ILE A 151 3.25 41.06 -2.40
C ILE A 151 3.88 41.77 -1.20
N ASN A 152 3.93 41.10 -0.05
CA ASN A 152 4.57 41.64 1.16
C ASN A 152 6.08 41.88 0.96
N ARG A 153 6.71 41.16 0.03
CA ARG A 153 8.10 41.37 -0.42
C ARG A 153 8.23 42.41 -1.55
N GLY A 154 7.16 43.09 -1.92
CA GLY A 154 7.15 44.19 -2.89
C GLY A 154 6.82 43.80 -4.33
N ALA A 155 6.39 42.56 -4.61
CA ALA A 155 5.96 42.16 -5.94
C ALA A 155 4.56 42.72 -6.28
N ALA A 156 4.31 42.96 -7.58
CA ALA A 156 3.02 43.47 -8.06
C ALA A 156 1.90 42.44 -7.89
N PRO A 157 0.70 42.79 -7.38
CA PRO A 157 -0.34 41.82 -7.04
C PRO A 157 -0.75 40.85 -8.16
N LEU A 158 -0.97 41.36 -9.37
CA LEU A 158 -1.34 40.52 -10.52
C LEU A 158 -0.23 39.54 -10.91
N ALA A 159 1.03 39.99 -10.87
CA ALA A 159 2.17 39.13 -11.19
C ALA A 159 2.38 38.06 -10.11
N SER A 160 2.22 38.41 -8.83
CA SER A 160 2.28 37.46 -7.72
C SER A 160 1.20 36.38 -7.81
N PHE A 161 -0.04 36.78 -8.09
CA PHE A 161 -1.14 35.84 -8.30
C PHE A 161 -0.88 34.90 -9.50
N GLN A 162 -0.47 35.45 -10.64
CA GLN A 162 -0.18 34.64 -11.83
C GLN A 162 0.99 33.67 -11.62
N ASN A 163 2.01 34.08 -10.87
CA ASN A 163 3.13 33.21 -10.54
C ASN A 163 2.70 32.05 -9.62
N ALA A 164 1.99 32.36 -8.53
CA ALA A 164 1.46 31.34 -7.64
C ALA A 164 0.53 30.37 -8.40
N LEU A 165 -0.45 30.90 -9.14
CA LEU A 165 -1.35 30.07 -9.95
C LEU A 165 -0.59 29.16 -10.92
N GLY A 166 0.48 29.66 -11.55
CA GLY A 166 1.32 28.87 -12.45
C GLY A 166 2.03 27.70 -11.75
N LEU A 167 2.59 27.93 -10.55
CA LEU A 167 3.25 26.89 -9.76
C LEU A 167 2.25 25.83 -9.28
N TRP A 168 1.13 26.25 -8.68
CA TRP A 168 0.13 25.33 -8.13
C TRP A 168 -0.63 24.58 -9.23
N SER A 169 -0.91 25.22 -10.36
CA SER A 169 -1.51 24.51 -11.51
C SER A 169 -0.52 23.55 -12.17
N GLY A 170 0.78 23.87 -12.13
CA GLY A 170 1.85 22.97 -12.54
C GLY A 170 1.94 21.73 -11.64
N LEU A 171 1.91 21.94 -10.33
CA LEU A 171 1.94 20.89 -9.30
C LEU A 171 0.76 19.92 -9.44
N LEU A 172 -0.45 20.45 -9.62
CA LEU A 172 -1.70 19.68 -9.67
C LEU A 172 -2.03 19.13 -11.06
N GLY A 173 -1.51 19.76 -12.12
CA GLY A 173 -1.87 19.47 -13.51
C GLY A 173 -3.20 20.07 -13.97
N PHE A 174 -3.86 20.89 -13.14
CA PHE A 174 -5.11 21.61 -13.43
C PHE A 174 -5.19 22.91 -12.62
N ASP A 175 -6.11 23.82 -12.98
CA ASP A 175 -6.33 25.07 -12.24
C ASP A 175 -7.13 24.81 -10.95
N PRO A 176 -6.54 24.94 -9.75
CA PRO A 176 -7.23 24.66 -8.49
C PRO A 176 -8.34 25.66 -8.19
N THR A 177 -8.33 26.85 -8.79
CA THR A 177 -9.32 27.91 -8.49
C THR A 177 -10.66 27.69 -9.16
N THR A 178 -10.72 26.88 -10.22
CA THR A 178 -11.93 26.66 -11.03
C THR A 178 -12.27 25.19 -11.24
N THR A 179 -11.35 24.26 -10.95
CA THR A 179 -11.63 22.83 -11.01
C THR A 179 -12.56 22.45 -9.86
N PRO A 180 -13.74 21.86 -10.13
CA PRO A 180 -14.64 21.43 -9.07
C PRO A 180 -14.02 20.24 -8.32
N VAL A 181 -14.41 20.06 -7.07
CA VAL A 181 -13.96 18.93 -6.25
C VAL A 181 -15.08 17.90 -6.16
N THR A 182 -14.73 16.66 -6.40
CA THR A 182 -15.60 15.50 -6.21
C THR A 182 -15.46 14.94 -4.79
N ASP A 183 -16.52 14.35 -4.24
CA ASP A 183 -16.47 13.62 -2.97
C ASP A 183 -15.91 12.20 -3.19
N PRO A 184 -14.67 11.88 -2.75
CA PRO A 184 -14.15 10.53 -2.90
C PRO A 184 -14.83 9.51 -1.97
N THR A 185 -15.68 9.98 -1.05
CA THR A 185 -16.43 9.16 -0.09
C THR A 185 -17.86 8.85 -0.55
N ALA A 186 -18.27 9.29 -1.74
CA ALA A 186 -19.61 9.07 -2.27
C ALA A 186 -19.60 8.50 -3.71
N GLY A 187 -19.99 7.22 -3.84
CA GLY A 187 -20.33 6.59 -5.12
C GLY A 187 -19.19 6.46 -6.14
N PRO A 188 -19.38 5.69 -7.22
CA PRO A 188 -18.34 5.52 -8.23
C PRO A 188 -18.15 6.81 -9.04
N GLU A 189 -16.90 7.21 -9.21
CA GLU A 189 -16.48 8.43 -9.88
C GLU A 189 -15.78 8.11 -11.20
N SER A 190 -15.96 8.97 -12.21
CA SER A 190 -15.19 8.88 -13.44
C SER A 190 -13.84 9.55 -13.28
N MET A 191 -12.77 8.89 -13.73
CA MET A 191 -11.43 9.47 -13.69
C MET A 191 -11.38 10.82 -14.44
N GLY A 192 -10.89 11.85 -13.75
CA GLY A 192 -10.74 13.21 -14.26
C GLY A 192 -10.22 14.16 -13.17
N TYR A 193 -9.89 15.40 -13.54
CA TYR A 193 -9.34 16.38 -12.61
C TYR A 193 -10.20 16.60 -11.34
N PRO A 194 -11.55 16.60 -11.40
CA PRO A 194 -12.36 16.73 -10.19
C PRO A 194 -12.17 15.58 -9.18
N ALA A 195 -12.08 14.35 -9.67
CA ALA A 195 -11.83 13.16 -8.85
C ALA A 195 -10.41 13.17 -8.27
N ILE A 196 -9.40 13.51 -9.08
CA ILE A 196 -8.01 13.65 -8.63
C ILE A 196 -7.91 14.73 -7.55
N TYR A 197 -8.59 15.86 -7.71
CA TYR A 197 -8.59 16.93 -6.72
C TYR A 197 -9.20 16.45 -5.40
N GLY A 198 -10.36 15.79 -5.44
CA GLY A 198 -10.96 15.17 -4.25
C GLY A 198 -10.03 14.19 -3.55
N LEU A 199 -9.33 13.34 -4.30
CA LEU A 199 -8.38 12.37 -3.76
C LEU A 199 -7.15 13.02 -3.12
N ILE A 200 -6.58 14.07 -3.72
CA ILE A 200 -5.47 14.81 -3.11
C ILE A 200 -5.90 15.45 -1.79
N LEU A 201 -7.10 16.05 -1.74
CA LEU A 201 -7.65 16.58 -0.49
C LEU A 201 -7.89 15.47 0.55
N ALA A 202 -8.34 14.29 0.11
CA ALA A 202 -8.41 13.12 0.98
C ALA A 202 -7.02 12.64 1.44
N GLY A 203 -5.96 12.83 0.64
CA GLY A 203 -4.57 12.61 1.04
C GLY A 203 -4.13 13.53 2.17
N PHE A 204 -4.50 14.82 2.16
CA PHE A 204 -4.28 15.72 3.30
C PHE A 204 -4.98 15.23 4.57
N SER A 205 -6.23 14.82 4.42
CA SER A 205 -7.05 14.27 5.50
C SER A 205 -6.43 12.98 6.06
N GLN A 206 -5.97 12.08 5.19
CA GLN A 206 -5.29 10.83 5.55
C GLN A 206 -3.95 11.11 6.25
N MET A 207 -3.16 12.06 5.77
CA MET A 207 -1.91 12.47 6.40
C MET A 207 -2.15 13.01 7.81
N ALA A 208 -3.09 13.94 7.97
CA ALA A 208 -3.43 14.51 9.27
C ALA A 208 -3.96 13.42 10.23
N MET A 209 -4.77 12.47 9.73
CA MET A 209 -5.22 11.33 10.50
C MET A 209 -4.04 10.44 10.94
N ALA A 210 -3.12 10.10 10.04
CA ALA A 210 -1.93 9.30 10.33
C ALA A 210 -1.05 9.94 11.41
N ILE A 211 -0.84 11.26 11.34
CA ILE A 211 -0.14 12.04 12.38
C ILE A 211 -0.86 11.92 13.72
N GLY A 212 -2.20 12.10 13.73
CA GLY A 212 -3.00 11.97 14.95
C GLY A 212 -2.95 10.58 15.58
N VAL A 213 -2.94 9.52 14.76
CA VAL A 213 -2.79 8.13 15.20
C VAL A 213 -1.41 7.88 15.79
N ASN A 214 -0.35 8.33 15.11
CA ASN A 214 1.03 8.20 15.57
C ASN A 214 1.25 8.93 16.91
N ASP A 215 0.59 10.07 17.11
CA ASP A 215 0.73 10.90 18.31
C ASP A 215 -0.32 10.62 19.39
N HIS A 216 -1.14 9.58 19.20
CA HIS A 216 -2.17 9.13 20.15
C HIS A 216 -3.17 10.22 20.55
N LEU A 217 -3.53 11.09 19.62
CA LEU A 217 -4.49 12.17 19.85
C LEU A 217 -5.94 11.64 19.79
N SER A 218 -6.88 12.39 20.37
CA SER A 218 -8.30 12.07 20.19
C SER A 218 -8.69 12.26 18.71
N PRO A 219 -9.56 11.40 18.14
CA PRO A 219 -9.93 11.52 16.73
C PRO A 219 -10.44 12.92 16.36
N GLY A 220 -10.03 13.43 15.19
CA GLY A 220 -10.33 14.79 14.73
C GLY A 220 -9.50 15.92 15.37
N THR A 221 -8.66 15.62 16.37
CA THR A 221 -7.76 16.63 16.99
C THR A 221 -6.67 17.05 16.01
N SER A 222 -5.98 16.08 15.42
CA SER A 222 -5.14 16.33 14.24
C SER A 222 -6.05 16.33 13.02
N ASN A 223 -6.00 17.40 12.24
CA ASN A 223 -6.85 17.61 11.08
C ASN A 223 -6.17 18.53 10.06
N THR A 224 -6.77 18.59 8.89
CA THR A 224 -6.35 19.38 7.73
C THR A 224 -6.18 20.87 8.05
N LEU A 225 -7.06 21.48 8.85
CA LEU A 225 -6.99 22.89 9.22
C LEU A 225 -5.78 23.21 10.12
N GLY A 226 -5.50 22.32 11.08
CA GLY A 226 -4.31 22.45 11.92
C GLY A 226 -3.03 22.32 11.11
N LEU A 227 -2.96 21.33 10.21
CA LEU A 227 -1.82 21.14 9.30
C LEU A 227 -1.65 22.37 8.38
N LEU A 228 -2.75 22.90 7.83
CA LEU A 228 -2.77 24.11 7.02
C LEU A 228 -2.17 25.31 7.75
N SER A 229 -2.44 25.49 9.05
CA SER A 229 -1.85 26.60 9.82
C SER A 229 -0.32 26.55 9.83
N VAL A 230 0.27 25.35 9.89
CA VAL A 230 1.73 25.18 9.87
C VAL A 230 2.27 25.37 8.46
N LEU A 231 1.62 24.78 7.46
CA LEU A 231 1.98 24.96 6.04
C LEU A 231 1.88 26.42 5.57
N ASN A 232 0.92 27.18 6.10
CA ASN A 232 0.81 28.63 5.84
C ASN A 232 2.00 29.41 6.41
N SER A 233 2.60 28.93 7.50
CA SER A 233 3.83 29.53 8.04
C SER A 233 5.03 29.21 7.16
N ASP A 234 5.10 27.98 6.63
CA ASP A 234 6.13 27.50 5.69
C ASP A 234 6.13 28.31 4.39
N ILE A 235 5.00 28.30 3.66
CA ILE A 235 4.83 28.97 2.35
C ILE A 235 4.99 30.50 2.37
N SER A 236 5.12 31.11 3.55
CA SER A 236 5.11 32.57 3.69
C SER A 236 6.34 33.26 3.08
N ASP A 237 7.48 32.59 2.93
CA ASP A 237 8.63 33.08 2.12
C ASP A 237 8.55 32.72 0.62
N GLY A 238 7.54 31.95 0.23
CA GLY A 238 7.25 31.55 -1.15
C GLY A 238 7.68 30.14 -1.51
N VAL A 239 8.31 29.40 -0.60
CA VAL A 239 8.71 28.00 -0.80
C VAL A 239 8.15 27.09 0.31
N LEU A 240 8.16 25.78 0.08
CA LEU A 240 7.78 24.75 1.04
C LEU A 240 9.03 23.94 1.34
N ASP A 241 9.73 24.31 2.40
CA ASP A 241 10.95 23.64 2.83
C ASP A 241 10.88 23.13 4.27
N GLY A 242 9.72 23.34 4.89
CA GLY A 242 9.45 23.00 6.28
C GLY A 242 10.02 24.01 7.26
N LEU A 243 10.41 25.21 6.82
CA LEU A 243 10.98 26.24 7.69
C LEU A 243 10.05 27.44 7.79
N LYS A 244 10.16 28.16 8.91
CA LYS A 244 9.56 29.49 9.00
C LYS A 244 10.58 30.52 8.50
N PRO A 245 10.15 31.60 7.80
CA PRO A 245 11.08 32.59 7.31
C PRO A 245 11.94 33.20 8.43
N GLY A 246 13.26 33.09 8.28
CA GLY A 246 14.23 33.59 9.25
C GLY A 246 14.45 32.70 10.47
N ASP A 247 13.82 31.53 10.53
CA ASP A 247 14.03 30.52 11.57
C ASP A 247 14.61 29.24 10.93
N PRO A 248 15.83 28.82 11.30
CA PRO A 248 16.43 27.61 10.74
C PRO A 248 15.85 26.32 11.34
N ASN A 249 14.97 26.41 12.35
CA ASN A 249 14.38 25.23 12.96
C ASN A 249 13.19 24.74 12.10
N PRO A 250 13.13 23.43 11.80
CA PRO A 250 11.98 22.85 11.14
C PRO A 250 10.67 23.10 11.90
N LEU A 251 9.65 23.49 11.15
CA LEU A 251 8.28 23.54 11.61
C LEU A 251 7.80 22.12 11.91
N THR A 252 7.01 22.00 12.97
CA THR A 252 6.40 20.73 13.34
C THR A 252 4.90 20.89 13.44
N TYR A 253 4.18 19.85 13.02
CA TYR A 253 2.77 19.67 13.32
C TYR A 253 2.66 18.45 14.23
N TYR A 254 2.51 18.72 15.53
CA TYR A 254 2.76 17.74 16.58
C TYR A 254 4.17 17.14 16.48
N THR A 255 4.33 15.82 16.41
CA THR A 255 5.66 15.18 16.26
C THR A 255 6.14 15.12 14.81
N TYR A 256 5.25 15.34 13.84
CA TYR A 256 5.62 15.32 12.43
C TYR A 256 6.41 16.58 12.08
N THR A 257 7.62 16.38 11.54
CA THR A 257 8.51 17.46 11.11
C THR A 257 8.29 17.74 9.64
N LEU A 258 7.92 18.98 9.31
CA LEU A 258 7.73 19.39 7.94
C LEU A 258 9.09 19.43 7.22
N THR A 259 9.06 19.03 5.96
CA THR A 259 10.16 19.13 5.00
C THR A 259 9.62 19.52 3.63
N ALA A 260 10.51 19.70 2.65
CA ALA A 260 10.10 19.87 1.25
C ALA A 260 9.32 18.66 0.66
N ASP A 261 9.36 17.48 1.32
CA ASP A 261 8.56 16.31 0.91
C ASP A 261 7.12 16.32 1.44
N THR A 262 6.81 17.16 2.44
CA THR A 262 5.48 17.22 3.08
C THR A 262 4.36 17.29 2.04
N LEU A 263 4.39 18.31 1.17
CA LEU A 263 3.35 18.53 0.16
C LEU A 263 3.60 17.82 -1.18
N ARG A 264 4.71 17.07 -1.28
CA ARG A 264 5.04 16.25 -2.43
C ARG A 264 4.79 14.78 -2.09
N LYS A 265 5.83 14.11 -1.60
CA LYS A 265 5.84 12.68 -1.35
C LYS A 265 4.86 12.28 -0.26
N ASP A 266 4.77 13.01 0.84
CA ASP A 266 4.00 12.54 1.99
C ASP A 266 2.49 12.64 1.72
N ILE A 267 2.02 13.74 1.12
CA ILE A 267 0.63 13.82 0.62
C ILE A 267 0.36 12.80 -0.48
N ALA A 268 1.34 12.54 -1.36
CA ALA A 268 1.19 11.52 -2.39
C ALA A 268 1.05 10.11 -1.79
N ASP A 269 1.87 9.75 -0.80
CA ASP A 269 1.78 8.49 -0.05
C ASP A 269 0.43 8.38 0.66
N SER A 270 -0.01 9.43 1.36
CA SER A 270 -1.32 9.47 2.02
C SER A 270 -2.50 9.43 1.04
N THR A 271 -2.35 9.95 -0.19
CA THR A 271 -3.37 9.81 -1.23
C THR A 271 -3.52 8.35 -1.67
N LEU A 272 -2.40 7.64 -1.84
CA LEU A 272 -2.43 6.21 -2.19
C LEU A 272 -2.97 5.37 -1.03
N GLU A 273 -2.63 5.70 0.20
CA GLU A 273 -3.16 5.04 1.40
C GLU A 273 -4.69 5.22 1.50
N PHE A 274 -5.20 6.44 1.26
CA PHE A 274 -6.64 6.69 1.27
C PHE A 274 -7.40 5.83 0.26
N LEU A 275 -6.84 5.62 -0.95
CA LEU A 275 -7.48 4.83 -2.00
C LEU A 275 -7.72 3.36 -1.61
N TRP A 276 -6.97 2.84 -0.65
CA TRP A 276 -7.18 1.50 -0.09
C TRP A 276 -8.13 1.49 1.11
N GLY A 277 -8.40 2.64 1.71
CA GLY A 277 -9.23 2.75 2.90
C GLY A 277 -10.73 2.55 2.59
N ASP A 278 -11.47 2.07 3.59
CA ASP A 278 -12.93 1.87 3.51
C ASP A 278 -13.72 3.16 3.18
N ARG A 279 -13.09 4.32 3.36
CA ARG A 279 -13.66 5.63 3.06
C ARG A 279 -13.59 5.98 1.58
N ASN A 280 -12.73 5.32 0.80
CA ASN A 280 -12.74 5.47 -0.65
C ASN A 280 -13.96 4.73 -1.22
N GLN A 281 -14.98 5.50 -1.60
CA GLN A 281 -16.17 4.98 -2.28
C GLN A 281 -16.17 5.38 -3.77
N SER A 282 -15.16 6.12 -4.22
CA SER A 282 -14.99 6.58 -5.61
C SER A 282 -14.89 5.45 -6.63
N GLY A 283 -14.58 4.23 -6.20
CA GLY A 283 -14.33 3.09 -7.08
C GLY A 283 -13.02 3.20 -7.89
N LEU A 284 -12.24 4.25 -7.69
CA LEU A 284 -10.91 4.41 -8.26
C LEU A 284 -9.89 3.63 -7.43
N ALA A 285 -8.94 2.98 -8.12
CA ALA A 285 -7.81 2.29 -7.54
C ALA A 285 -6.52 3.11 -7.70
N PRO A 286 -5.46 2.82 -6.93
CA PRO A 286 -4.16 3.52 -7.07
C PRO A 286 -3.59 3.59 -8.48
N ILE A 287 -3.83 2.55 -9.29
CA ILE A 287 -3.37 2.52 -10.68
C ILE A 287 -4.00 3.63 -11.52
N ASP A 288 -5.25 4.00 -11.24
CA ASP A 288 -6.02 4.98 -12.00
C ASP A 288 -5.49 6.41 -11.82
N VAL A 289 -4.80 6.68 -10.70
CA VAL A 289 -4.30 8.03 -10.35
C VAL A 289 -2.78 8.13 -10.28
N SER A 290 -2.07 7.02 -10.50
CA SER A 290 -0.60 6.92 -10.37
C SER A 290 0.15 8.02 -11.13
N GLY A 291 -0.30 8.41 -12.33
CA GLY A 291 0.31 9.50 -13.10
C GLY A 291 0.28 10.85 -12.38
N SER A 292 -0.85 11.20 -11.77
CA SER A 292 -1.03 12.47 -11.06
C SER A 292 -0.32 12.46 -9.70
N VAL A 293 -0.42 11.36 -8.96
CA VAL A 293 0.22 11.23 -7.65
C VAL A 293 1.75 11.19 -7.76
N ASN A 294 2.29 10.55 -8.80
CA ASN A 294 3.72 10.59 -9.09
C ASN A 294 4.18 11.99 -9.53
N ALA A 295 3.37 12.71 -10.31
CA ALA A 295 3.70 14.08 -10.70
C ALA A 295 3.79 15.01 -9.47
N LEU A 296 2.90 14.83 -8.50
CA LEU A 296 2.94 15.54 -7.22
C LEU A 296 4.24 15.24 -6.44
N ALA A 297 4.56 13.96 -6.23
CA ALA A 297 5.73 13.54 -5.47
C ALA A 297 7.07 13.92 -6.12
N LEU A 298 7.11 13.91 -7.46
CA LEU A 298 8.31 14.22 -8.24
C LEU A 298 8.44 15.70 -8.61
N ASP A 299 7.55 16.57 -8.12
CA ASP A 299 7.63 17.98 -8.43
C ASP A 299 8.98 18.56 -7.98
N SER A 300 9.64 19.24 -8.90
CA SER A 300 10.94 19.87 -8.72
C SER A 300 10.88 21.36 -9.05
N SER A 301 9.69 21.96 -8.98
CA SER A 301 9.51 23.38 -9.23
C SER A 301 10.20 24.22 -8.15
N SER A 302 10.28 25.53 -8.36
CA SER A 302 10.82 26.45 -7.36
C SER A 302 9.99 26.51 -6.07
N LEU A 303 8.83 25.86 -6.03
CA LEU A 303 8.02 25.72 -4.82
C LEU A 303 8.73 24.83 -3.77
N PHE A 304 9.57 23.88 -4.20
CA PHE A 304 10.28 22.95 -3.32
C PHE A 304 11.78 23.09 -3.54
N PRO A 305 12.55 23.64 -2.57
CA PRO A 305 13.99 23.63 -2.69
C PRO A 305 14.48 22.17 -2.67
N GLY A 306 15.42 21.83 -3.54
CA GLY A 306 15.75 20.44 -3.93
C GLY A 306 16.38 19.52 -2.86
N ASN A 307 16.12 19.74 -1.58
CA ASN A 307 16.49 18.86 -0.48
C ASN A 307 15.29 18.63 0.47
N PRO A 308 14.86 17.38 0.69
CA PRO A 308 15.31 16.16 0.00
C PRO A 308 15.03 16.18 -1.51
N LEU A 309 15.82 15.40 -2.25
CA LEU A 309 15.56 15.17 -3.68
C LEU A 309 14.18 14.50 -3.82
N PRO A 310 13.36 14.88 -4.82
CA PRO A 310 12.08 14.23 -5.07
C PRO A 310 12.27 12.72 -5.21
N THR A 311 11.43 11.96 -4.52
CA THR A 311 11.37 10.50 -4.63
C THR A 311 9.94 10.06 -4.91
N LEU A 312 9.79 8.87 -5.50
CA LEU A 312 8.47 8.32 -5.74
C LEU A 312 7.73 8.07 -4.41
N PRO A 313 6.40 8.14 -4.40
CA PRO A 313 5.60 7.59 -3.32
C PRO A 313 5.97 6.11 -3.17
N ASP A 314 6.11 5.62 -1.94
CA ASP A 314 6.42 4.21 -1.68
C ASP A 314 5.23 3.56 -0.96
N PRO A 315 4.26 3.04 -1.72
CA PRO A 315 3.23 2.14 -1.22
C PRO A 315 3.67 0.66 -1.18
N GLY A 316 4.97 0.36 -1.34
CA GLY A 316 5.57 -0.86 -1.89
C GLY A 316 5.17 -2.18 -1.23
N SER A 317 5.17 -3.29 -1.98
CA SER A 317 4.71 -4.60 -1.49
C SER A 317 5.72 -5.28 -0.55
N PRO A 318 5.26 -6.03 0.47
CA PRO A 318 6.13 -6.74 1.38
C PRO A 318 7.15 -7.66 0.71
N LEU A 319 8.39 -7.64 1.19
CA LEU A 319 9.39 -8.67 0.95
C LEU A 319 9.21 -9.84 1.93
N ILE A 320 9.08 -11.07 1.44
CA ILE A 320 9.03 -12.29 2.27
C ILE A 320 10.31 -13.10 2.08
N THR A 321 10.89 -13.58 3.17
CA THR A 321 12.03 -14.50 3.20
C THR A 321 11.69 -15.74 4.02
N VAL A 322 11.63 -16.91 3.40
CA VAL A 322 11.42 -18.20 4.08
C VAL A 322 12.76 -18.93 4.24
N SER A 323 13.12 -19.27 5.48
CA SER A 323 14.30 -20.09 5.81
C SER A 323 13.93 -21.54 6.14
N SER A 324 12.69 -21.81 6.56
CA SER A 324 12.11 -23.14 6.65
C SER A 324 10.59 -23.11 6.42
N PRO A 325 10.01 -24.04 5.66
CA PRO A 325 10.66 -25.21 5.07
C PRO A 325 11.57 -24.85 3.89
N VAL A 326 12.52 -25.74 3.60
CA VAL A 326 13.37 -25.66 2.41
C VAL A 326 12.61 -26.27 1.24
N ASN A 327 12.63 -25.58 0.10
CA ASN A 327 11.91 -26.02 -1.09
C ASN A 327 12.40 -27.39 -1.57
N ASN A 328 11.46 -28.30 -1.82
CA ASN A 328 11.61 -29.70 -2.21
C ASN A 328 12.30 -30.62 -1.19
N ALA A 329 12.38 -30.21 0.08
CA ALA A 329 12.92 -31.04 1.15
C ALA A 329 11.87 -32.03 1.72
N TYR A 330 12.37 -33.03 2.45
CA TYR A 330 11.56 -34.01 3.18
C TYR A 330 11.54 -33.69 4.68
N TYR A 331 10.41 -33.94 5.32
CA TYR A 331 10.20 -33.73 6.74
C TYR A 331 9.44 -34.90 7.37
N ASN A 332 9.76 -35.22 8.63
CA ASN A 332 9.04 -36.16 9.50
C ASN A 332 8.85 -35.54 10.88
N ASN A 333 7.90 -36.07 11.65
CA ASN A 333 7.58 -35.66 13.03
C ASN A 333 7.18 -34.19 13.21
N THR A 334 8.07 -33.23 12.94
CA THR A 334 7.82 -31.79 13.08
C THR A 334 8.25 -31.04 11.82
N LEU A 335 7.34 -30.24 11.27
CA LEU A 335 7.62 -29.28 10.20
C LEU A 335 7.99 -27.92 10.81
N PRO A 336 9.26 -27.46 10.70
CA PRO A 336 9.63 -26.12 11.08
C PRO A 336 9.09 -25.09 10.08
N LEU A 337 8.47 -24.04 10.58
CA LEU A 337 8.03 -22.87 9.85
C LEU A 337 8.83 -21.68 10.36
N VAL A 338 9.78 -21.21 9.55
CA VAL A 338 10.67 -20.09 9.83
C VAL A 338 10.69 -19.16 8.64
N ALA A 339 10.08 -17.99 8.79
CA ALA A 339 10.01 -16.98 7.74
C ALA A 339 9.94 -15.56 8.33
N THR A 340 10.32 -14.56 7.55
CA THR A 340 10.24 -13.14 7.88
C THR A 340 9.60 -12.35 6.75
N ALA A 341 8.91 -11.26 7.07
CA ALA A 341 8.40 -10.29 6.11
C ALA A 341 8.89 -8.87 6.47
N SER A 342 9.18 -8.05 5.46
CA SER A 342 9.64 -6.67 5.63
C SER A 342 9.11 -5.78 4.53
N ASP A 343 8.72 -4.55 4.84
CA ASP A 343 8.28 -3.57 3.86
C ASP A 343 8.66 -2.16 4.32
N ALA A 344 8.83 -1.21 3.41
CA ALA A 344 9.11 0.18 3.77
C ALA A 344 7.93 0.84 4.50
N LEU A 345 6.70 0.39 4.24
CA LEU A 345 5.48 0.75 4.96
C LEU A 345 5.12 -0.18 6.13
N GLY A 346 5.86 -1.26 6.37
CA GLY A 346 5.55 -2.27 7.40
C GLY A 346 4.52 -3.32 6.97
N ILE A 347 4.29 -4.33 7.83
CA ILE A 347 3.47 -5.52 7.54
C ILE A 347 2.19 -5.53 8.40
N GLY A 348 1.01 -5.51 7.76
CA GLY A 348 -0.30 -5.61 8.42
C GLY A 348 -0.73 -7.04 8.76
N LEU A 349 -0.54 -7.97 7.82
CA LEU A 349 -0.82 -9.39 8.02
C LEU A 349 0.35 -10.22 7.52
N PHE A 350 0.79 -11.20 8.30
CA PHE A 350 1.69 -12.25 7.82
C PHE A 350 1.14 -13.60 8.23
N SER A 351 0.85 -14.45 7.25
CA SER A 351 0.20 -15.74 7.49
C SER A 351 0.86 -16.83 6.67
N VAL A 352 0.61 -18.07 7.08
CA VAL A 352 1.00 -19.26 6.33
C VAL A 352 -0.20 -20.20 6.24
N THR A 353 -0.48 -20.69 5.04
CA THR A 353 -1.61 -21.60 4.78
C THR A 353 -1.16 -22.85 4.05
N SER A 354 -1.95 -23.92 4.18
CA SER A 354 -1.76 -25.17 3.45
C SER A 354 -3.12 -25.81 3.15
N THR A 355 -3.17 -26.67 2.12
CA THR A 355 -4.39 -27.33 1.67
C THR A 355 -4.82 -28.50 2.56
N THR A 356 -3.87 -29.17 3.20
CA THR A 356 -4.12 -30.42 3.94
C THR A 356 -3.61 -30.38 5.38
N LEU A 357 -2.84 -29.36 5.76
CA LEU A 357 -2.27 -29.20 7.09
C LEU A 357 -2.88 -27.96 7.76
N PRO A 358 -3.58 -28.08 8.91
CA PRO A 358 -3.93 -26.92 9.70
C PRO A 358 -2.66 -26.24 10.20
N LEU A 359 -2.44 -25.00 9.75
CA LEU A 359 -1.28 -24.21 10.11
C LEU A 359 -1.65 -23.14 11.15
N PRO A 360 -0.70 -22.80 12.04
CA PRO A 360 -0.91 -21.73 12.99
C PRO A 360 -1.13 -20.40 12.25
N VAL A 361 -2.17 -19.69 12.65
CA VAL A 361 -2.40 -18.31 12.20
C VAL A 361 -1.59 -17.40 13.11
N ASN A 362 -0.73 -16.59 12.52
CA ASN A 362 -0.01 -15.57 13.25
C ASN A 362 -0.95 -14.42 13.62
N PRO A 363 -0.76 -13.80 14.80
CA PRO A 363 -1.49 -12.59 15.12
C PRO A 363 -1.17 -11.46 14.11
N PRO A 364 -2.11 -10.54 13.85
CA PRO A 364 -1.89 -9.36 13.02
C PRO A 364 -0.62 -8.59 13.44
N GLY A 365 0.08 -7.99 12.48
CA GLY A 365 1.34 -7.27 12.71
C GLY A 365 2.58 -8.14 12.96
N SER A 366 2.47 -9.47 12.90
CA SER A 366 3.64 -10.34 12.97
C SER A 366 4.54 -10.15 11.76
N THR A 367 5.84 -9.90 11.97
CA THR A 367 6.84 -9.82 10.89
C THR A 367 7.65 -11.09 10.75
N SER A 368 7.43 -12.07 11.62
CA SER A 368 8.08 -13.38 11.57
C SER A 368 7.15 -14.52 11.97
N ILE A 369 7.39 -15.68 11.38
CA ILE A 369 6.81 -16.97 11.77
C ILE A 369 7.99 -17.81 12.26
N GLN A 370 7.93 -18.30 13.50
CA GLN A 370 8.92 -19.24 14.04
C GLN A 370 8.22 -20.26 14.93
N THR A 371 7.82 -21.38 14.34
CA THR A 371 7.08 -22.44 15.03
C THR A 371 7.33 -23.81 14.42
N GLY A 372 6.94 -24.87 15.12
CA GLY A 372 6.96 -26.24 14.62
C GLY A 372 5.54 -26.82 14.62
N VAL A 373 5.17 -27.47 13.52
CA VAL A 373 3.88 -28.17 13.40
C VAL A 373 4.12 -29.67 13.46
N ASP A 374 3.39 -30.37 14.33
CA ASP A 374 3.43 -31.83 14.38
C ASP A 374 2.80 -32.42 13.10
N ILE A 375 3.57 -33.27 12.42
CA ILE A 375 3.20 -33.92 11.17
C ILE A 375 3.25 -35.46 11.27
N LEU A 376 3.39 -36.04 12.47
CA LEU A 376 3.52 -37.48 12.68
C LEU A 376 2.29 -38.29 12.20
N GLY A 377 1.11 -37.67 12.21
CA GLY A 377 -0.15 -38.27 11.73
C GLY A 377 -0.53 -37.91 10.30
N ILE A 378 0.29 -37.11 9.60
CA ILE A 378 -0.01 -36.67 8.25
C ILE A 378 0.50 -37.72 7.25
N PRO A 379 -0.31 -38.13 6.26
CA PRO A 379 0.11 -39.10 5.26
C PRO A 379 1.34 -38.66 4.48
N ASP A 380 2.18 -39.62 4.10
CA ASP A 380 3.33 -39.37 3.24
C ASP A 380 2.90 -38.81 1.88
N GLY A 381 3.76 -37.96 1.31
CA GLY A 381 3.56 -37.38 0.00
C GLY A 381 3.78 -35.87 -0.05
N PRO A 382 3.45 -35.24 -1.18
CA PRO A 382 3.71 -33.82 -1.40
C PRO A 382 2.81 -32.93 -0.53
N LEU A 383 3.37 -31.83 -0.05
CA LEU A 383 2.68 -30.75 0.64
C LEU A 383 3.13 -29.40 0.08
N THR A 384 2.21 -28.43 0.07
CA THR A 384 2.51 -27.04 -0.27
C THR A 384 2.12 -26.13 0.89
N THR A 385 2.99 -25.17 1.18
CA THR A 385 2.70 -24.05 2.09
C THR A 385 2.79 -22.73 1.35
N VAL A 386 1.89 -21.80 1.67
CA VAL A 386 1.85 -20.45 1.09
C VAL A 386 2.00 -19.45 2.21
N PHE A 387 3.11 -18.72 2.22
CA PHE A 387 3.36 -17.57 3.07
C PHE A 387 2.78 -16.33 2.39
N SER A 388 2.01 -15.52 3.11
CA SER A 388 1.37 -14.31 2.58
C SER A 388 1.61 -13.15 3.53
N ALA A 389 2.19 -12.06 3.04
CA ALA A 389 2.40 -10.83 3.78
C ALA A 389 1.64 -9.68 3.10
N GLU A 390 0.89 -8.91 3.85
CA GLU A 390 0.17 -7.71 3.42
C GLU A 390 0.85 -6.52 4.07
N ASN A 391 1.22 -5.48 3.32
CA ASN A 391 1.74 -4.26 3.92
C ASN A 391 0.59 -3.43 4.51
N LEU A 392 0.93 -2.33 5.18
CA LEU A 392 -0.07 -1.42 5.73
C LEU A 392 -0.85 -0.64 4.65
N ALA A 393 -0.41 -0.65 3.38
CA ALA A 393 -1.15 -0.12 2.22
C ALA A 393 -2.00 -1.20 1.50
N GLY A 394 -2.37 -2.31 2.18
CA GLY A 394 -3.23 -3.36 1.62
C GLY A 394 -2.62 -4.18 0.47
N THR A 395 -1.32 -4.00 0.22
CA THR A 395 -0.58 -4.66 -0.85
C THR A 395 -0.02 -5.99 -0.37
N VAL A 396 -0.39 -7.07 -1.06
CA VAL A 396 -0.07 -8.45 -0.65
C VAL A 396 1.05 -9.03 -1.49
N SER A 397 2.03 -9.64 -0.83
CA SER A 397 3.04 -10.53 -1.39
C SER A 397 2.82 -11.96 -0.92
N THR A 398 3.19 -12.94 -1.75
CA THR A 398 3.13 -14.36 -1.38
C THR A 398 4.42 -15.09 -1.75
N GLN A 399 4.77 -16.13 -0.98
CA GLN A 399 5.84 -17.06 -1.27
C GLN A 399 5.37 -18.49 -1.05
N THR A 400 5.45 -19.32 -2.09
CA THR A 400 5.00 -20.72 -2.05
C THR A 400 6.19 -21.66 -1.91
N ILE A 401 6.12 -22.60 -0.96
CA ILE A 401 7.13 -23.65 -0.76
C ILE A 401 6.51 -25.02 -0.99
N SER A 402 7.16 -25.85 -1.80
CA SER A 402 6.80 -27.25 -2.00
C SER A 402 7.70 -28.13 -1.14
N LEU A 403 7.15 -29.17 -0.52
CA LEU A 403 7.90 -30.12 0.31
C LEU A 403 7.25 -31.51 0.26
N SER A 404 7.84 -32.50 0.91
CA SER A 404 7.22 -33.83 1.08
C SER A 404 7.28 -34.30 2.53
N ILE A 405 6.22 -34.95 2.97
CA ILE A 405 6.15 -35.63 4.26
C ILE A 405 6.54 -37.09 4.03
N ASP A 406 7.38 -37.61 4.92
CA ASP A 406 7.76 -39.00 4.97
C ASP A 406 7.91 -39.47 6.42
N ASN A 407 6.87 -40.14 6.93
CA ASN A 407 6.85 -40.75 8.26
C ASN A 407 7.07 -42.28 8.18
N THR A 408 7.29 -42.85 6.99
CA THR A 408 7.36 -44.30 6.79
C THR A 408 8.79 -44.80 6.85
N ALA A 409 9.08 -45.65 7.84
CA ALA A 409 10.37 -46.31 7.92
C ALA A 409 10.65 -47.25 6.73
N PRO A 410 11.93 -47.37 6.28
CA PRO A 410 12.29 -48.26 5.20
C PRO A 410 11.88 -49.71 5.44
N THR A 411 11.74 -50.43 4.34
CA THR A 411 11.54 -51.89 4.35
C THR A 411 12.84 -52.60 3.99
N LEU A 412 13.11 -53.73 4.64
CA LEU A 412 14.22 -54.61 4.32
C LEU A 412 13.68 -55.81 3.55
N GLN A 413 14.27 -56.09 2.40
CA GLN A 413 13.82 -57.10 1.45
C GLN A 413 15.00 -57.93 0.95
N ASN A 414 14.70 -59.09 0.36
CA ASN A 414 15.68 -59.95 -0.32
C ASN A 414 16.89 -60.35 0.54
N LEU A 415 16.67 -60.60 1.84
CA LEU A 415 17.73 -61.09 2.72
C LEU A 415 18.23 -62.46 2.27
N SER A 416 19.53 -62.58 2.08
CA SER A 416 20.21 -63.83 1.73
C SER A 416 21.47 -63.99 2.57
N PRO A 417 21.59 -65.07 3.36
CA PRO A 417 20.55 -66.09 3.60
C PRO A 417 19.31 -65.55 4.32
N ILE A 418 18.16 -66.19 4.09
CA ILE A 418 16.91 -65.86 4.79
C ILE A 418 16.99 -66.20 6.28
N SER A 419 16.13 -65.58 7.10
CA SER A 419 16.08 -65.86 8.54
C SER A 419 15.81 -67.35 8.83
N ALA A 420 16.39 -67.84 9.92
CA ALA A 420 16.38 -69.24 10.36
C ALA A 420 17.09 -70.25 9.42
N THR A 421 17.93 -69.78 8.49
CA THR A 421 18.79 -70.68 7.69
C THR A 421 19.78 -71.43 8.58
N SER A 422 20.02 -72.71 8.28
CA SER A 422 20.94 -73.58 9.01
C SER A 422 22.18 -73.94 8.17
N TYR A 423 23.35 -73.89 8.78
CA TYR A 423 24.63 -74.28 8.20
C TYR A 423 25.30 -75.37 9.07
N ASP A 424 25.80 -76.43 8.45
CA ASP A 424 26.54 -77.51 9.10
C ASP A 424 27.94 -77.63 8.50
N ILE A 425 28.94 -77.18 9.24
CA ILE A 425 30.29 -76.91 8.72
C ILE A 425 31.35 -77.64 9.54
N CYS A 426 31.12 -77.82 10.85
CA CYS A 426 31.94 -78.59 11.81
C CYS A 426 33.45 -78.60 11.48
N GLY A 427 34.00 -77.41 11.23
CA GLY A 427 35.38 -77.23 10.77
C GLY A 427 36.34 -77.02 11.93
N SER A 428 37.64 -76.96 11.62
CA SER A 428 38.69 -76.63 12.61
C SER A 428 39.02 -75.13 12.67
N THR A 429 38.25 -74.26 12.01
CA THR A 429 38.50 -72.80 11.90
C THR A 429 37.23 -71.98 12.07
N ASN A 430 37.35 -70.74 12.53
CA ASN A 430 36.22 -69.83 12.64
C ASN A 430 35.54 -69.66 11.27
N TYR A 431 34.21 -69.62 11.27
CA TYR A 431 33.42 -69.50 10.06
C TYR A 431 32.68 -68.16 10.04
N SER A 432 32.58 -67.55 8.86
CA SER A 432 31.79 -66.33 8.65
C SER A 432 30.77 -66.51 7.53
N VAL A 433 29.56 -66.03 7.76
CA VAL A 433 28.49 -65.96 6.75
C VAL A 433 28.22 -64.51 6.43
N GLN A 434 28.34 -64.13 5.15
CA GLN A 434 27.89 -62.83 4.69
C GLN A 434 26.37 -62.87 4.51
N VAL A 435 25.67 -61.96 5.18
CA VAL A 435 24.25 -61.69 4.93
C VAL A 435 24.16 -60.44 4.05
N THR A 436 23.35 -60.53 2.99
CA THR A 436 23.11 -59.45 2.04
C THR A 436 21.60 -59.19 1.90
N GLY A 437 21.20 -57.99 1.48
CA GLY A 437 19.80 -57.67 1.22
C GLY A 437 19.62 -56.27 0.63
N GLN A 438 18.37 -55.80 0.58
CA GLN A 438 18.01 -54.48 0.05
C GLN A 438 17.13 -53.71 1.01
N MET A 439 17.53 -52.48 1.29
CA MET A 439 16.72 -51.49 2.00
C MET A 439 16.01 -50.62 0.97
N VAL A 440 14.68 -50.57 1.03
CA VAL A 440 13.82 -49.83 0.09
C VAL A 440 12.97 -48.83 0.84
N ASP A 441 13.03 -47.58 0.38
CA ASP A 441 12.18 -46.49 0.84
C ASP A 441 11.88 -45.51 -0.31
N THR A 442 10.61 -45.18 -0.54
CA THR A 442 10.18 -44.30 -1.63
C THR A 442 10.05 -42.83 -1.22
N GLY A 443 10.18 -42.52 0.07
CA GLY A 443 10.12 -41.19 0.61
C GLY A 443 11.47 -40.48 0.55
N SER A 444 12.05 -40.24 1.72
CA SER A 444 13.32 -39.54 1.93
C SER A 444 14.55 -40.35 1.51
N GLY A 445 14.35 -41.64 1.28
CA GLY A 445 15.33 -42.58 0.77
C GLY A 445 16.09 -43.31 1.87
N PRO A 446 16.65 -44.48 1.57
CA PRO A 446 17.37 -45.31 2.53
C PRO A 446 18.72 -44.69 2.95
N SER A 447 19.01 -44.64 4.25
CA SER A 447 20.23 -44.03 4.81
C SER A 447 21.23 -45.05 5.37
N ARG A 448 20.88 -45.75 6.45
CA ARG A 448 21.82 -46.65 7.15
C ARG A 448 21.17 -47.90 7.72
N ILE A 449 22.02 -48.84 8.11
CA ILE A 449 21.66 -50.10 8.77
C ILE A 449 22.47 -50.25 10.06
N GLN A 450 21.82 -50.78 11.09
CA GLN A 450 22.46 -51.21 12.34
C GLN A 450 22.08 -52.66 12.62
N VAL A 451 23.05 -53.47 13.01
CA VAL A 451 22.84 -54.88 13.36
C VAL A 451 23.37 -55.12 14.76
N GLN A 452 22.49 -55.60 15.63
CA GLN A 452 22.82 -55.97 16.99
C GLN A 452 22.59 -57.47 17.15
N GLU A 453 23.64 -58.22 17.45
CA GLU A 453 23.50 -59.58 17.94
C GLU A 453 22.83 -59.52 19.31
N THR A 454 21.79 -60.32 19.52
CA THR A 454 21.05 -60.45 20.79
C THR A 454 21.39 -61.74 21.51
N ALA A 455 21.83 -62.76 20.78
CA ALA A 455 22.42 -63.98 21.32
C ALA A 455 23.43 -64.57 20.31
N PRO A 456 24.51 -65.20 20.79
CA PRO A 456 24.83 -65.48 22.19
C PRO A 456 25.48 -64.35 23.01
N VAL A 457 26.19 -63.39 22.40
CA VAL A 457 27.07 -62.47 23.16
C VAL A 457 26.57 -61.02 23.29
N SER A 458 25.41 -60.69 22.74
CA SER A 458 24.79 -59.36 22.83
C SER A 458 25.73 -58.22 22.39
N GLN A 459 26.21 -58.24 21.15
CA GLN A 459 27.20 -57.29 20.62
C GLN A 459 26.74 -56.58 19.32
N ALA A 460 27.22 -55.35 19.10
CA ALA A 460 27.00 -54.65 17.84
C ALA A 460 27.87 -55.26 16.72
N ILE A 461 27.30 -55.37 15.51
CA ILE A 461 27.98 -55.93 14.34
C ILE A 461 28.15 -54.84 13.27
N SER A 462 29.34 -54.82 12.67
CA SER A 462 29.63 -54.00 11.50
C SER A 462 28.70 -54.38 10.35
N ALA A 463 27.89 -53.42 9.93
CA ALA A 463 26.99 -53.53 8.79
C ALA A 463 27.25 -52.37 7.83
N TYR A 464 27.07 -52.63 6.55
CA TYR A 464 27.36 -51.71 5.46
C TYR A 464 26.12 -51.51 4.61
N SER A 465 25.89 -50.28 4.17
CA SER A 465 24.93 -49.95 3.11
C SER A 465 25.66 -49.33 1.91
N THR A 466 25.16 -49.59 0.71
CA THR A 466 25.64 -48.97 -0.53
C THR A 466 24.44 -48.50 -1.33
N VAL A 467 24.37 -47.19 -1.58
CA VAL A 467 23.28 -46.57 -2.32
C VAL A 467 23.28 -47.08 -3.75
N VAL A 468 22.14 -47.61 -4.20
CA VAL A 468 21.91 -48.02 -5.59
C VAL A 468 21.25 -46.88 -6.35
N ASN A 469 20.21 -46.29 -5.77
CA ASN A 469 19.49 -45.14 -6.29
C ASN A 469 18.78 -44.42 -5.12
N ARG A 470 17.97 -43.39 -5.43
CA ARG A 470 17.27 -42.60 -4.41
C ARG A 470 16.34 -43.42 -3.50
N THR A 471 15.82 -44.55 -3.96
CA THR A 471 14.86 -45.35 -3.19
C THR A 471 15.40 -46.68 -2.69
N THR A 472 16.62 -47.06 -3.08
CA THR A 472 17.16 -48.40 -2.81
C THR A 472 18.64 -48.35 -2.43
N SER A 473 18.98 -49.07 -1.37
CA SER A 473 20.36 -49.35 -0.95
C SER A 473 20.57 -50.84 -0.75
N ASN A 474 21.69 -51.37 -1.23
CA ASN A 474 22.12 -52.72 -0.89
C ASN A 474 22.69 -52.70 0.54
N VAL A 475 22.46 -53.76 1.32
CA VAL A 475 23.01 -53.91 2.67
C VAL A 475 23.80 -55.20 2.80
N SER A 476 24.81 -55.20 3.67
CA SER A 476 25.52 -56.43 4.04
C SER A 476 26.11 -56.38 5.45
N PHE A 477 26.20 -57.54 6.10
CA PHE A 477 26.91 -57.74 7.37
C PHE A 477 27.43 -59.17 7.46
N TYR A 478 28.29 -59.45 8.44
CA TYR A 478 28.86 -60.79 8.64
C TYR A 478 28.42 -61.38 9.98
N VAL A 479 27.98 -62.63 9.96
CA VAL A 479 27.77 -63.47 11.13
C VAL A 479 29.04 -64.28 11.36
N PHE A 480 29.60 -64.25 12.57
CA PHE A 480 30.83 -64.97 12.92
C PHE A 480 30.53 -66.10 13.91
N ALA A 481 30.81 -67.34 13.50
CA ALA A 481 30.69 -68.52 14.34
C ALA A 481 32.08 -69.03 14.78
N PRO A 482 32.43 -68.96 16.07
CA PRO A 482 33.67 -69.55 16.57
C PRO A 482 33.63 -71.08 16.48
N VAL A 483 34.80 -71.71 16.41
CA VAL A 483 34.92 -73.17 16.46
C VAL A 483 34.53 -73.70 17.84
N ASN A 484 33.68 -74.72 17.90
CA ASN A 484 33.39 -75.44 19.14
C ASN A 484 33.92 -76.87 19.08
N SER A 485 34.51 -77.35 20.19
CA SER A 485 34.90 -78.75 20.34
C SER A 485 34.22 -79.34 21.61
N PRO A 486 33.27 -80.29 21.47
CA PRO A 486 32.77 -80.87 20.22
C PRO A 486 31.95 -79.87 19.38
N CYS A 487 31.83 -80.13 18.06
CA CYS A 487 31.01 -79.33 17.14
C CYS A 487 29.59 -79.18 17.70
N LYS A 488 29.07 -77.94 17.72
CA LYS A 488 27.78 -77.63 18.33
C LYS A 488 27.01 -76.64 17.47
N ALA A 489 25.73 -76.94 17.24
CA ALA A 489 24.80 -75.98 16.65
C ALA A 489 24.51 -74.84 17.65
N VAL A 490 24.79 -73.61 17.22
CA VAL A 490 24.49 -72.39 17.97
C VAL A 490 23.49 -71.57 17.15
N THR A 491 22.41 -71.14 17.80
CA THR A 491 21.48 -70.17 17.23
C THR A 491 21.98 -68.77 17.53
N PHE A 492 22.30 -68.03 16.48
CA PHE A 492 22.62 -66.62 16.53
C PHE A 492 21.35 -65.82 16.23
N THR A 493 21.03 -64.85 17.09
CA THR A 493 19.86 -63.98 16.91
C THR A 493 20.29 -62.54 16.83
N TYR A 494 19.59 -61.76 16.01
CA TYR A 494 19.94 -60.39 15.65
C TYR A 494 18.70 -59.52 15.59
N ASN A 495 18.88 -58.25 15.97
CA ASN A 495 17.98 -57.17 15.62
C ASN A 495 18.62 -56.37 14.49
N ILE A 496 17.97 -56.35 13.32
CA ILE A 496 18.38 -55.53 12.19
C ILE A 496 17.51 -54.29 12.17
N THR A 497 18.10 -53.11 12.38
CA THR A 497 17.41 -51.83 12.30
C THR A 497 17.83 -51.07 11.05
N VAL A 498 16.86 -50.73 10.21
CA VAL A 498 17.04 -49.93 8.99
C VAL A 498 16.51 -48.52 9.19
N TYR A 499 17.17 -47.54 8.58
CA TYR A 499 16.89 -46.11 8.72
C TYR A 499 16.80 -45.42 7.36
N ASP A 500 15.87 -44.50 7.18
CA ASP A 500 15.86 -43.55 6.07
C ASP A 500 16.68 -42.29 6.39
N ALA A 501 16.69 -41.33 5.46
CA ALA A 501 17.38 -40.06 5.61
C ALA A 501 16.82 -39.17 6.72
N LEU A 502 15.58 -39.40 7.16
CA LEU A 502 14.93 -38.69 8.26
C LEU A 502 14.97 -39.44 9.60
N ASN A 503 15.65 -40.59 9.65
CA ASN A 503 15.72 -41.50 10.79
C ASN A 503 14.40 -42.20 11.16
N ASN A 504 13.41 -42.27 10.28
CA ASN A 504 12.34 -43.25 10.48
C ASN A 504 12.98 -44.64 10.47
N GLN A 505 12.63 -45.46 11.45
CA GLN A 505 13.32 -46.72 11.69
C GLN A 505 12.38 -47.92 11.78
N ARG A 506 12.86 -49.06 11.31
CA ARG A 506 12.18 -50.35 11.46
C ARG A 506 13.18 -51.39 11.95
N THR A 507 12.84 -52.08 13.03
CA THR A 507 13.62 -53.20 13.56
C THR A 507 12.97 -54.52 13.19
N ILE A 508 13.77 -55.44 12.64
CA ILE A 508 13.33 -56.76 12.19
C ILE A 508 14.19 -57.82 12.90
N PRO A 509 13.58 -58.85 13.51
CA PRO A 509 14.32 -59.96 14.07
C PRO A 509 14.89 -60.85 12.96
N TYR A 510 16.13 -61.30 13.13
CA TYR A 510 16.81 -62.21 12.22
C TYR A 510 17.53 -63.30 13.02
N SER A 511 17.55 -64.53 12.52
CA SER A 511 18.29 -65.62 13.15
C SER A 511 19.00 -66.50 12.15
N MET A 512 20.05 -67.17 12.62
CA MET A 512 20.80 -68.16 11.85
C MET A 512 21.28 -69.26 12.78
N ILE A 513 21.28 -70.51 12.31
CA ILE A 513 21.80 -71.65 13.06
C ILE A 513 23.10 -72.08 12.38
N ILE A 514 24.20 -72.11 13.11
CA ILE A 514 25.49 -72.56 12.58
C ILE A 514 26.05 -73.65 13.51
N ALA A 515 26.30 -74.84 12.97
CA ALA A 515 27.10 -75.86 13.61
C ALA A 515 28.55 -75.73 13.15
N ASN A 516 29.42 -75.26 14.05
CA ASN A 516 30.86 -75.08 13.82
C ASN A 516 31.68 -75.48 15.05
#